data_AF-H0UPA3-F1
#
_entry.id   AF-H0UPA3-F1
#
_cell.length_a   1.000
_cell.length_b   1.000
_cell.length_c   1.000
_cell.angle_alpha   90.00
_cell.angle_beta   90.00
_cell.angle_gamma   90.00
#
_symmetry.space_group_name_H-M   'P 1'
#
loop_
_entity.id
_entity.type
_entity.pdbx_description
1 polymer ?
#
loop_
_entity_poly.entity_id
_entity_poly.type
_entity_poly.pdbx_seq_one_letter_code
_entity_poly.pdbx_strand_id
1 'polypeptide(L)'
;MAIREEIANLRVDENLTLTMHLTDGSPMVNIINNGTGKKKAVSPSWFLEEGRELHIKTGPKSSASYTVAQLDKALSQLITHGMTHPAVKPMIWQTFRALTDILHQPKMVIRENEFNMLPEEKRFSLWLGWVMPGAPMGRLIPCFPVQEKEREVLLSGAEGNLDEGLKMESQEVGVQGLQKRGIITKLMRVNPQRWYTPVMTSAAAAVLGMVEPQNPTEDTSLAHKIWGQRGEVQVVGSLDRSEMAPYASDLCRRIVAFIRHFYDLTLIEVERTIDGHDLLLKEGFGRRERVEFPVGVLGKQVYQVTVYVQKEGGLGAILYHPVGNSMLKDWILRYPLEVYSNALKNDSCSSMEDPNVTLLNILRAVRFQAWMERILRITRNSLPGGM
;
A
#
# COMPACT_ATOMS: atom_id res chain seq x y z
N MET A 1 -13.85 -13.31 -27.57
CA MET A 1 -12.44 -13.15 -27.99
C MET A 1 -11.72 -12.47 -26.85
N ALA A 2 -10.56 -12.98 -26.43
CA ALA A 2 -9.82 -12.33 -25.36
C ALA A 2 -9.31 -10.96 -25.82
N ILE A 3 -9.60 -9.88 -25.10
CA ILE A 3 -9.11 -8.54 -25.45
C ILE A 3 -7.60 -8.55 -25.29
N ARG A 4 -6.89 -8.15 -26.35
CA ARG A 4 -5.46 -7.86 -26.30
C ARG A 4 -5.19 -6.64 -27.17
N GLU A 5 -5.18 -5.48 -26.53
CA GLU A 5 -5.07 -4.19 -27.19
C GLU A 5 -3.71 -3.57 -26.86
N GLU A 6 -2.90 -3.22 -27.87
CA GLU A 6 -1.69 -2.44 -27.65
C GLU A 6 -2.07 -0.99 -27.34
N ILE A 7 -1.64 -0.48 -26.19
CA ILE A 7 -1.97 0.87 -25.73
C ILE A 7 -0.74 1.79 -25.62
N ALA A 8 0.46 1.22 -25.69
CA ALA A 8 1.69 1.99 -25.76
C ALA A 8 2.81 1.17 -26.40
N ASN A 9 3.71 1.86 -27.09
CA ASN A 9 4.89 1.30 -27.72
C ASN A 9 6.06 2.26 -27.53
N LEU A 10 7.20 1.73 -27.09
CA LEU A 10 8.41 2.51 -26.86
C LEU A 10 9.65 1.69 -27.23
N ARG A 11 10.37 2.14 -28.25
CA ARG A 11 11.73 1.64 -28.53
C ARG A 11 12.69 2.21 -27.50
N VAL A 12 13.35 1.34 -26.74
CA VAL A 12 14.32 1.73 -25.71
C VAL A 12 15.67 2.04 -26.36
N ASP A 13 16.15 1.14 -27.21
CA ASP A 13 17.40 1.26 -27.96
C ASP A 13 17.39 0.38 -29.23
N GLU A 14 18.55 0.06 -29.80
CA GLU A 14 18.65 -0.84 -30.94
C GLU A 14 18.23 -2.29 -30.63
N ASN A 15 18.36 -2.75 -29.39
CA ASN A 15 18.17 -4.14 -28.97
C ASN A 15 16.81 -4.41 -28.32
N LEU A 16 16.18 -3.38 -27.73
CA LEU A 16 15.01 -3.52 -26.87
C LEU A 16 13.86 -2.59 -27.28
N THR A 17 12.66 -3.15 -27.33
CA THR A 17 11.40 -2.42 -27.41
C THR A 17 10.46 -2.91 -26.31
N LEU A 18 9.75 -1.97 -25.66
CA LEU A 18 8.71 -2.26 -24.69
C LEU A 18 7.35 -1.88 -25.26
N THR A 19 6.37 -2.76 -25.16
CA THR A 19 4.97 -2.43 -25.49
C THR A 19 4.07 -2.76 -24.32
N MET A 20 3.06 -1.92 -24.08
CA MET A 20 2.04 -2.15 -23.05
C MET A 20 0.75 -2.59 -23.71
N HIS A 21 0.16 -3.66 -23.19
CA HIS A 21 -1.10 -4.18 -23.70
C HIS A 21 -2.13 -4.28 -22.59
N LEU A 22 -3.35 -3.84 -22.87
CA LEU A 22 -4.51 -4.18 -22.05
C LEU A 22 -4.95 -5.60 -22.41
N THR A 23 -5.19 -6.41 -21.38
CA THR A 23 -5.80 -7.72 -21.50
C THR A 23 -7.14 -7.74 -20.77
N ASP A 24 -7.94 -8.81 -20.92
CA ASP A 24 -9.16 -8.99 -20.12
C ASP A 24 -8.89 -9.04 -18.61
N GLY A 25 -7.69 -9.48 -18.23
CA GLY A 25 -7.27 -9.65 -16.85
C GLY A 25 -6.50 -8.45 -16.32
N SER A 26 -5.28 -8.24 -16.79
CA SER A 26 -4.45 -7.13 -16.30
C SER A 26 -3.57 -6.55 -17.40
N PRO A 27 -3.13 -5.28 -17.27
CA PRO A 27 -2.18 -4.73 -18.21
C PRO A 27 -0.86 -5.49 -18.14
N MET A 28 -0.31 -5.82 -19.30
CA MET A 28 0.94 -6.57 -19.44
C MET A 28 1.95 -5.77 -20.24
N VAL A 29 3.22 -5.84 -19.85
CA VAL A 29 4.33 -5.29 -20.64
C VAL A 29 4.97 -6.42 -21.42
N ASN A 30 5.12 -6.22 -22.72
CA ASN A 30 5.91 -7.11 -23.55
C ASN A 30 7.30 -6.53 -23.73
N ILE A 31 8.29 -7.35 -23.40
CA ILE A 31 9.70 -7.11 -23.65
C ILE A 31 10.03 -7.77 -24.99
N ILE A 32 10.39 -6.96 -25.98
CA ILE A 32 10.69 -7.40 -27.34
C ILE A 32 12.18 -7.24 -27.59
N ASN A 33 12.83 -8.35 -27.94
CA ASN A 33 14.20 -8.34 -28.43
C ASN A 33 14.18 -8.01 -29.94
N ASN A 34 14.67 -6.83 -30.30
CA ASN A 34 14.65 -6.34 -31.68
C ASN A 34 15.51 -7.18 -32.63
N GLY A 35 16.60 -7.79 -32.14
CA GLY A 35 17.50 -8.60 -32.95
C GLY A 35 16.99 -10.01 -33.27
N THR A 36 16.15 -10.58 -32.39
CA THR A 36 15.62 -11.95 -32.57
C THR A 36 14.11 -12.00 -32.83
N GLY A 37 13.39 -10.89 -32.64
CA GLY A 37 11.93 -10.82 -32.68
C GLY A 37 11.24 -11.53 -31.50
N LYS A 38 11.99 -12.11 -30.56
CA LYS A 38 11.41 -12.83 -29.42
C LYS A 38 10.71 -11.85 -28.48
N LYS A 39 9.52 -12.26 -28.03
CA LYS A 39 8.62 -11.49 -27.16
C LYS A 39 8.41 -12.23 -25.85
N LYS A 40 8.56 -11.53 -24.73
CA LYS A 40 8.23 -12.02 -23.38
C LYS A 40 7.22 -11.10 -22.72
N ALA A 41 6.05 -11.63 -22.37
CA ALA A 41 5.06 -10.90 -21.58
C ALA A 41 5.41 -10.99 -20.10
N VAL A 42 5.38 -9.86 -19.40
CA VAL A 42 5.59 -9.76 -17.95
C VAL A 42 4.57 -8.81 -17.32
N SER A 43 4.24 -9.05 -16.05
CA SER A 43 3.49 -8.06 -15.26
C SER A 43 4.33 -6.78 -15.10
N PRO A 44 3.71 -5.59 -15.09
CA PRO A 44 4.38 -4.33 -14.77
C PRO A 44 5.13 -4.34 -13.43
N SER A 45 4.67 -5.17 -12.48
CA SER A 45 5.33 -5.41 -11.19
C SER A 45 6.76 -5.94 -11.32
N TRP A 46 7.10 -6.57 -12.45
CA TRP A 46 8.46 -7.07 -12.72
C TRP A 46 9.51 -5.96 -12.65
N PHE A 47 9.14 -4.73 -13.04
CA PHE A 47 10.01 -3.56 -13.03
C PHE A 47 10.06 -2.83 -11.68
N LEU A 48 9.42 -3.37 -10.63
CA LEU A 48 9.44 -2.80 -9.29
C LEU A 48 10.47 -3.46 -8.37
N GLU A 49 11.01 -4.62 -8.78
CA GLU A 49 11.96 -5.39 -7.98
C GLU A 49 13.38 -4.82 -8.15
N GLU A 50 13.78 -3.97 -7.20
CA GLU A 50 15.12 -3.35 -7.18
C GLU A 50 16.21 -4.44 -7.07
N GLY A 51 17.18 -4.41 -7.98
CA GLY A 51 18.24 -5.42 -8.10
C GLY A 51 18.00 -6.48 -9.17
N ARG A 52 16.82 -6.49 -9.81
CA ARG A 52 16.57 -7.35 -10.97
C ARG A 52 17.24 -6.81 -12.23
N GLU A 53 17.73 -7.74 -13.05
CA GLU A 53 18.32 -7.45 -14.36
C GLU A 53 17.56 -8.16 -15.49
N LEU A 54 17.48 -7.48 -16.63
CA LEU A 54 16.97 -8.01 -17.89
C LEU A 54 18.14 -8.35 -18.80
N HIS A 55 18.29 -9.63 -19.14
CA HIS A 55 19.29 -10.06 -20.10
C HIS A 55 18.65 -10.28 -21.49
N ILE A 56 19.20 -9.63 -22.51
CA ILE A 56 18.76 -9.71 -23.90
C ILE A 56 19.90 -10.23 -24.76
N LYS A 57 19.64 -11.30 -25.51
CA LYS A 57 20.60 -11.84 -26.48
C LYS A 57 20.75 -10.88 -27.66
N THR A 58 21.95 -10.37 -27.89
CA THR A 58 22.28 -9.45 -29.02
C THR A 58 23.00 -10.17 -30.15
N GLY A 59 23.46 -11.41 -29.95
CA GLY A 59 24.11 -12.24 -30.95
C GLY A 59 24.39 -13.66 -30.43
N PRO A 60 25.07 -14.53 -31.20
CA PRO A 60 25.32 -15.93 -30.80
C PRO A 60 26.05 -16.08 -29.46
N LYS A 61 26.98 -15.18 -29.15
CA LYS A 61 27.80 -15.16 -27.92
C LYS A 61 27.76 -13.82 -27.16
N SER A 62 26.84 -12.92 -27.51
CA SER A 62 26.73 -11.60 -26.89
C SER A 62 25.33 -11.36 -26.31
N SER A 63 25.29 -10.64 -25.19
CA SER A 63 24.07 -10.22 -24.52
C SER A 63 24.24 -8.82 -23.94
N ALA A 64 23.17 -8.03 -23.99
CA ALA A 64 23.03 -6.81 -23.22
C ALA A 64 22.33 -7.12 -21.88
N SER A 65 22.74 -6.43 -20.81
CA SER A 65 22.05 -6.45 -19.52
C SER A 65 21.49 -5.07 -19.22
N TYR A 66 20.25 -5.01 -18.72
CA TYR A 66 19.60 -3.80 -18.29
C TYR A 66 19.16 -3.95 -16.85
N THR A 67 19.66 -3.08 -15.98
CA THR A 67 19.11 -2.93 -14.63
C THR A 67 17.74 -2.27 -14.67
N VAL A 68 16.89 -2.55 -13.69
CA VAL A 68 15.60 -1.85 -13.54
C VAL A 68 15.78 -0.32 -13.53
N ALA A 69 16.81 0.18 -12.83
CA ALA A 69 17.09 1.62 -12.75
C ALA A 69 17.39 2.25 -14.12
N GLN A 70 18.10 1.55 -15.01
CA GLN A 70 18.33 2.03 -16.38
C GLN A 70 17.04 2.09 -17.21
N LEU A 71 16.06 1.24 -16.89
CA LEU A 71 14.77 1.18 -17.59
C LEU A 71 13.72 2.16 -17.03
N ASP A 72 13.99 2.84 -15.91
CA ASP A 72 13.03 3.73 -15.25
C ASP A 72 12.44 4.80 -16.16
N LYS A 73 13.32 5.47 -16.91
CA LYS A 73 12.90 6.53 -17.85
C LYS A 73 12.01 5.96 -18.95
N ALA A 74 12.40 4.82 -19.51
CA ALA A 74 11.63 4.16 -20.56
C ALA A 74 10.28 3.67 -20.03
N LEU A 75 10.24 3.07 -18.84
CA LEU A 75 8.99 2.64 -18.22
C LEU A 75 8.06 3.82 -17.93
N SER A 76 8.59 4.92 -17.40
CA SER A 76 7.80 6.13 -17.13
C SER A 76 7.18 6.71 -18.41
N GLN A 77 7.93 6.74 -19.52
CA GLN A 77 7.41 7.14 -20.83
C GLN A 77 6.35 6.17 -21.35
N LEU A 78 6.58 4.87 -21.25
CA LEU A 78 5.63 3.83 -21.67
C LEU A 78 4.31 3.94 -20.89
N ILE A 79 4.38 4.10 -19.56
CA ILE A 79 3.20 4.30 -18.71
C ILE A 79 2.50 5.61 -19.04
N THR A 80 3.25 6.69 -19.29
CA THR A 80 2.66 7.98 -19.70
C THR A 80 1.85 7.83 -20.99
N HIS A 81 2.38 7.11 -21.98
CA HIS A 81 1.63 6.78 -23.20
C HIS A 81 0.43 5.88 -22.91
N GLY A 82 0.59 4.83 -22.09
CA GLY A 82 -0.53 3.93 -21.74
C GLY A 82 -1.67 4.68 -21.03
N MET A 83 -1.34 5.69 -20.23
CA MET A 83 -2.31 6.54 -19.51
C MET A 83 -3.10 7.48 -20.42
N THR A 84 -2.73 7.66 -21.70
CA THR A 84 -3.55 8.39 -22.67
C THR A 84 -4.71 7.56 -23.20
N HIS A 85 -4.69 6.25 -23.00
CA HIS A 85 -5.78 5.38 -23.41
C HIS A 85 -7.08 5.74 -22.64
N PRO A 86 -8.22 5.91 -23.33
CA PRO A 86 -9.44 6.49 -22.75
C PRO A 86 -10.03 5.67 -21.60
N ALA A 87 -9.77 4.36 -21.54
CA ALA A 87 -10.26 3.52 -20.45
C ALA A 87 -9.44 3.65 -19.15
N VAL A 88 -8.15 4.03 -19.21
CA VAL A 88 -7.24 3.87 -18.06
C VAL A 88 -7.53 4.90 -16.96
N LYS A 89 -7.61 6.20 -17.29
CA LYS A 89 -7.88 7.25 -16.28
C LYS A 89 -9.24 7.11 -15.60
N PRO A 90 -10.36 6.86 -16.31
CA PRO A 90 -11.64 6.58 -15.67
C PRO A 90 -11.58 5.39 -14.70
N MET A 91 -10.91 4.31 -15.10
CA MET A 91 -10.71 3.14 -14.25
C MET A 91 -9.94 3.47 -12.97
N ILE A 92 -8.93 4.32 -13.04
CA ILE A 92 -8.18 4.79 -11.86
C ILE A 92 -9.09 5.57 -10.91
N TRP A 93 -9.90 6.50 -11.43
CA TRP A 93 -10.83 7.27 -10.60
C TRP A 93 -11.90 6.41 -9.93
N GLN A 94 -12.45 5.44 -10.64
CA GLN A 94 -13.43 4.50 -10.08
C GLN A 94 -12.79 3.59 -9.03
N THR A 95 -11.58 3.09 -9.29
CA THR A 95 -10.78 2.32 -8.32
C THR A 95 -10.48 3.15 -7.09
N PHE A 96 -10.10 4.43 -7.24
CA PHE A 96 -9.86 5.35 -6.15
C PHE A 96 -11.10 5.53 -5.26
N ARG A 97 -12.28 5.71 -5.86
CA ARG A 97 -13.54 5.79 -5.11
C ARG A 97 -13.86 4.49 -4.37
N ALA A 98 -13.76 3.35 -5.04
CA ALA A 98 -14.00 2.05 -4.42
C ALA A 98 -13.03 1.77 -3.26
N LEU A 99 -11.73 2.02 -3.45
CA LEU A 99 -10.73 1.88 -2.40
C LEU A 99 -10.97 2.85 -1.24
N THR A 100 -11.36 4.11 -1.52
CA THR A 100 -11.72 5.08 -0.48
C THR A 100 -12.85 4.54 0.38
N ASP A 101 -13.89 3.97 -0.24
CA ASP A 101 -15.04 3.43 0.46
C ASP A 101 -14.68 2.22 1.33
N ILE A 102 -13.91 1.28 0.77
CA ILE A 102 -13.44 0.08 1.49
C ILE A 102 -12.56 0.49 2.68
N LEU A 103 -11.65 1.45 2.47
CA LEU A 103 -10.69 1.92 3.49
C LEU A 103 -11.38 2.65 4.64
N HIS A 104 -12.41 3.45 4.34
CA HIS A 104 -13.13 4.25 5.33
C HIS A 104 -14.36 3.55 5.91
N GLN A 105 -14.63 2.31 5.53
CA GLN A 105 -15.71 1.52 6.11
C GLN A 105 -15.41 1.24 7.59
N PRO A 106 -16.23 1.77 8.53
CA PRO A 106 -16.02 1.51 9.95
C PRO A 106 -16.24 0.05 10.29
N LYS A 107 -15.42 -0.47 11.21
CA LYS A 107 -15.62 -1.81 11.79
C LYS A 107 -16.46 -1.69 13.05
N MET A 108 -17.58 -2.40 13.08
CA MET A 108 -18.56 -2.29 14.15
C MET A 108 -18.10 -3.04 15.40
N VAL A 109 -18.04 -2.34 16.52
CA VAL A 109 -17.91 -2.89 17.88
C VAL A 109 -19.31 -3.09 18.43
N ILE A 110 -19.65 -4.35 18.70
CA ILE A 110 -21.01 -4.76 19.09
C ILE A 110 -21.08 -4.90 20.61
N ARG A 111 -19.96 -5.27 21.24
CA ARG A 111 -19.88 -5.41 22.70
C ARG A 111 -18.74 -4.55 23.25
N GLU A 112 -19.00 -3.90 24.38
CA GLU A 112 -18.03 -3.02 25.05
C GLU A 112 -16.75 -3.77 25.44
N ASN A 113 -16.86 -5.05 25.81
CA ASN A 113 -15.71 -5.89 26.17
C ASN A 113 -14.74 -6.15 25.00
N GLU A 114 -15.15 -5.90 23.75
CA GLU A 114 -14.22 -5.99 22.60
C GLU A 114 -13.17 -4.87 22.63
N PHE A 115 -13.42 -3.75 23.32
CA PHE A 115 -12.41 -2.72 23.54
C PHE A 115 -11.28 -3.20 24.48
N ASN A 116 -11.50 -4.24 25.29
CA ASN A 116 -10.41 -4.82 26.08
C ASN A 116 -9.37 -5.50 25.19
N MET A 117 -9.81 -6.15 24.11
CA MET A 117 -8.93 -6.80 23.14
C MET A 117 -9.58 -6.82 21.77
N LEU A 118 -9.27 -5.81 20.95
CA LEU A 118 -9.81 -5.74 19.60
C LEU A 118 -9.30 -6.90 18.73
N PRO A 119 -10.19 -7.57 17.97
CA PRO A 119 -9.79 -8.51 16.93
C PRO A 119 -8.88 -7.85 15.90
N GLU A 120 -7.99 -8.66 15.30
CA GLU A 120 -7.03 -8.22 14.29
C GLU A 120 -7.69 -7.43 13.13
N GLU A 121 -8.85 -7.87 12.64
CA GLU A 121 -9.63 -7.16 11.61
C GLU A 121 -9.91 -5.69 11.97
N LYS A 122 -10.26 -5.43 13.23
CA LYS A 122 -10.60 -4.09 13.73
C LYS A 122 -9.35 -3.26 14.01
N ARG A 123 -8.27 -3.93 14.44
CA ARG A 123 -6.96 -3.30 14.59
C ARG A 123 -6.39 -2.83 13.27
N PHE A 124 -6.91 -3.23 12.12
CA PHE A 124 -6.47 -2.71 10.80
C PHE A 124 -7.47 -1.78 10.11
N SER A 125 -8.43 -1.18 10.83
CA SER A 125 -9.34 -0.18 10.27
C SER A 125 -9.04 1.24 10.73
N LEU A 126 -9.37 2.24 9.92
CA LEU A 126 -9.24 3.65 10.31
C LEU A 126 -10.35 4.11 11.26
N TRP A 127 -11.44 3.36 11.33
CA TRP A 127 -12.63 3.75 12.07
C TRP A 127 -13.23 2.55 12.81
N LEU A 128 -13.63 2.77 14.05
CA LEU A 128 -14.53 1.88 14.77
C LEU A 128 -15.89 2.55 14.90
N GLY A 129 -16.94 1.80 14.61
CA GLY A 129 -18.31 2.23 14.83
C GLY A 129 -18.88 1.52 16.05
N TRP A 130 -19.56 2.24 16.92
CA TRP A 130 -20.31 1.66 18.02
C TRP A 130 -21.73 2.19 18.01
N VAL A 131 -22.70 1.29 17.86
CA VAL A 131 -24.13 1.62 17.86
C VAL A 131 -24.82 0.66 18.81
N MET A 132 -25.47 1.20 19.84
CA MET A 132 -26.33 0.40 20.70
C MET A 132 -27.64 0.08 19.97
N PRO A 133 -28.15 -1.16 20.00
CA PRO A 133 -29.42 -1.51 19.39
C PRO A 133 -30.56 -0.60 19.86
N GLY A 134 -31.27 0.01 18.92
CA GLY A 134 -32.39 0.93 19.21
C GLY A 134 -31.99 2.33 19.68
N ALA A 135 -30.70 2.61 19.90
CA ALA A 135 -30.26 3.95 20.25
C ALA A 135 -30.28 4.87 19.01
N PRO A 136 -30.75 6.13 19.15
CA PRO A 136 -30.78 7.08 18.04
C PRO A 136 -29.38 7.59 17.66
N MET A 137 -28.44 7.53 18.61
CA MET A 137 -27.06 7.98 18.44
C MET A 137 -26.09 6.82 18.61
N GLY A 138 -25.05 6.82 17.79
CA GLY A 138 -23.87 5.99 17.92
C GLY A 138 -22.60 6.83 18.05
N ARG A 139 -21.47 6.13 18.09
CA ARG A 139 -20.14 6.71 18.20
C ARG A 139 -19.25 6.23 17.06
N LEU A 140 -18.49 7.14 16.48
CA LEU A 140 -17.47 6.86 15.48
C LEU A 140 -16.11 7.25 16.03
N ILE A 141 -15.23 6.27 16.19
CA ILE A 141 -13.93 6.44 16.84
C ILE A 141 -12.84 6.40 15.77
N PRO A 142 -12.05 7.48 15.60
CA PRO A 142 -10.90 7.47 14.72
C PRO A 142 -9.79 6.57 15.31
N CYS A 143 -9.20 5.75 14.46
CA CYS A 143 -8.15 4.79 14.81
C CYS A 143 -6.84 5.18 14.11
N PHE A 144 -6.43 6.42 14.32
CA PHE A 144 -5.21 7.02 13.79
C PHE A 144 -4.89 8.27 14.60
N PRO A 145 -3.60 8.67 14.71
CA PRO A 145 -3.24 9.90 15.41
C PRO A 145 -3.82 11.10 14.66
N VAL A 146 -4.64 11.89 15.34
CA VAL A 146 -5.31 13.07 14.80
C VAL A 146 -4.48 14.32 15.07
N GLN A 147 -4.08 15.02 14.02
CA GLN A 147 -3.42 16.34 14.12
C GLN A 147 -4.44 17.47 14.23
N GLU A 148 -3.98 18.66 14.60
CA GLU A 148 -4.87 19.79 14.88
C GLU A 148 -5.82 20.15 13.71
N LYS A 149 -5.29 20.25 12.48
CA LYS A 149 -6.12 20.54 11.31
C LYS A 149 -7.11 19.40 10.98
N GLU A 150 -6.77 18.15 11.32
CA GLU A 150 -7.66 17.01 11.14
C GLU A 150 -8.73 17.00 12.23
N ARG A 151 -8.38 17.38 13.46
CA ARG A 151 -9.32 17.58 14.57
C ARG A 151 -10.39 18.59 14.20
N GLU A 152 -10.01 19.73 13.63
CA GLU A 152 -10.97 20.73 13.11
C GLU A 152 -11.94 20.13 12.09
N VAL A 153 -11.45 19.31 11.16
CA VAL A 153 -12.29 18.61 10.18
C VAL A 153 -13.28 17.67 10.85
N LEU A 154 -12.82 16.84 11.78
CA LEU A 154 -13.65 15.86 12.48
C LEU A 154 -14.73 16.55 13.31
N LEU A 155 -14.36 17.58 14.08
CA LEU A 155 -15.28 18.33 14.93
C LEU A 155 -16.23 19.24 14.12
N SER A 156 -15.86 19.65 12.91
CA SER A 156 -16.80 20.31 11.98
C SER A 156 -17.86 19.34 11.42
N GLY A 157 -17.55 18.04 11.41
CA GLY A 157 -18.40 17.00 10.84
C GLY A 157 -19.31 16.34 11.87
N ALA A 158 -18.91 16.29 13.14
CA ALA A 158 -19.66 15.65 14.21
C ALA A 158 -19.24 16.20 15.59
N GLU A 159 -20.17 16.24 16.54
CA GLU A 159 -19.89 16.66 17.91
C GLU A 159 -19.21 15.54 18.72
N GLY A 160 -18.43 15.89 19.74
CA GLY A 160 -17.93 14.92 20.72
C GLY A 160 -16.46 15.06 21.05
N ASN A 161 -15.96 14.10 21.82
CA ASN A 161 -14.55 13.95 22.14
C ASN A 161 -13.98 12.83 21.25
N LEU A 162 -12.83 13.07 20.59
CA LEU A 162 -12.18 12.09 19.73
C LEU A 162 -11.78 10.81 20.47
N ASP A 163 -11.41 10.92 21.74
CA ASP A 163 -11.03 9.77 22.58
C ASP A 163 -12.24 8.91 22.94
N GLU A 164 -13.41 9.55 23.12
CA GLU A 164 -14.67 8.87 23.43
C GLU A 164 -15.45 8.44 22.18
N GLY A 165 -15.10 8.99 21.01
CA GLY A 165 -15.80 8.86 19.74
C GLY A 165 -16.70 10.04 19.41
N LEU A 166 -16.74 10.38 18.12
CA LEU A 166 -17.64 11.37 17.54
C LEU A 166 -19.09 10.87 17.61
N LYS A 167 -19.98 11.67 18.17
CA LYS A 167 -21.42 11.37 18.27
C LYS A 167 -22.09 11.65 16.94
N MET A 168 -22.74 10.63 16.41
CA MET A 168 -23.44 10.69 15.12
C MET A 168 -24.76 9.93 15.22
N GLU A 169 -25.74 10.26 14.37
CA GLU A 169 -26.94 9.44 14.26
C GLU A 169 -26.54 8.00 13.93
N SER A 170 -27.17 7.02 14.57
CA SER A 170 -26.78 5.61 14.43
C SER A 170 -26.74 5.12 12.98
N GLN A 171 -27.64 5.62 12.13
CA GLN A 171 -27.70 5.34 10.70
C GLN A 171 -26.55 5.95 9.87
N GLU A 172 -25.86 6.93 10.44
CA GLU A 172 -24.72 7.61 9.82
C GLU A 172 -23.37 7.11 10.34
N VAL A 173 -23.33 6.14 11.26
CA VAL A 173 -22.11 5.46 11.73
C VAL A 173 -21.64 4.46 10.66
N GLY A 174 -21.24 5.00 9.51
CA GLY A 174 -20.84 4.24 8.33
C GLY A 174 -20.16 5.14 7.31
N VAL A 175 -19.59 4.53 6.27
CA VAL A 175 -18.86 5.27 5.22
C VAL A 175 -19.73 6.31 4.52
N GLN A 176 -21.03 6.03 4.32
CA GLN A 176 -21.97 6.97 3.72
C GLN A 176 -22.19 8.20 4.61
N GLY A 177 -22.22 8.05 5.94
CA GLY A 177 -22.32 9.18 6.85
C GLY A 177 -21.06 10.04 6.85
N LEU A 178 -19.88 9.40 6.82
CA LEU A 178 -18.59 10.08 6.65
C LEU A 178 -18.53 10.90 5.35
N GLN A 179 -19.04 10.35 4.24
CA GLN A 179 -19.14 11.04 2.96
C GLN A 179 -20.15 12.20 2.99
N LYS A 180 -21.36 11.97 3.52
CA LYS A 180 -22.43 12.97 3.62
C LYS A 180 -21.99 14.21 4.41
N ARG A 181 -21.22 14.00 5.48
CA ARG A 181 -20.65 15.08 6.31
C ARG A 181 -19.37 15.70 5.74
N GLY A 182 -18.89 15.18 4.60
CA GLY A 182 -17.69 15.66 3.92
C GLY A 182 -16.39 15.41 4.68
N ILE A 183 -16.38 14.49 5.66
CA ILE A 183 -15.20 14.24 6.50
C ILE A 183 -14.04 13.72 5.65
N ILE A 184 -14.30 12.71 4.80
CA ILE A 184 -13.28 12.08 3.95
C ILE A 184 -12.65 13.12 2.99
N THR A 185 -13.49 13.90 2.30
CA THR A 185 -13.02 14.89 1.32
C THR A 185 -12.26 16.04 1.99
N LYS A 186 -12.67 16.47 3.18
CA LYS A 186 -11.95 17.48 3.97
C LYS A 186 -10.60 16.96 4.49
N LEU A 187 -10.52 15.71 4.97
CA LEU A 187 -9.25 15.08 5.37
C LEU A 187 -8.26 15.04 4.20
N MET A 188 -8.75 14.62 3.02
CA MET A 188 -7.97 14.63 1.77
C MET A 188 -7.44 16.01 1.39
N ARG A 189 -8.16 17.09 1.69
CA ARG A 189 -7.72 18.48 1.41
C ARG A 189 -6.73 19.00 2.46
N VAL A 190 -6.94 18.66 3.72
CA VAL A 190 -6.10 19.18 4.83
C VAL A 190 -4.71 18.57 4.81
N ASN A 191 -4.59 17.27 4.56
CA ASN A 191 -3.30 16.61 4.38
C ASN A 191 -3.36 15.60 3.22
N PRO A 192 -3.21 16.07 1.97
CA PRO A 192 -3.29 15.21 0.79
C PRO A 192 -2.26 14.08 0.79
N GLN A 193 -1.05 14.32 1.33
CA GLN A 193 0.02 13.32 1.37
C GLN A 193 -0.33 12.13 2.27
N ARG A 194 -1.13 12.35 3.31
CA ARG A 194 -1.61 11.31 4.19
C ARG A 194 -2.88 10.64 3.67
N TRP A 195 -3.83 11.39 3.15
CA TRP A 195 -5.19 10.89 2.91
C TRP A 195 -5.54 10.63 1.43
N TYR A 196 -4.97 11.41 0.51
CA TYR A 196 -5.27 11.33 -0.92
C TYR A 196 -4.21 10.55 -1.70
N THR A 197 -2.94 10.97 -1.60
CA THR A 197 -1.79 10.39 -2.32
C THR A 197 -1.72 8.87 -2.20
N PRO A 198 -1.73 8.26 -1.00
CA PRO A 198 -1.59 6.81 -0.88
C PRO A 198 -2.72 6.04 -1.56
N VAL A 199 -3.95 6.57 -1.51
CA VAL A 199 -5.11 5.93 -2.13
C VAL A 199 -5.08 6.12 -3.66
N MET A 200 -4.74 7.31 -4.15
CA MET A 200 -4.64 7.59 -5.59
C MET A 200 -3.50 6.81 -6.25
N THR A 201 -2.33 6.78 -5.62
CA THR A 201 -1.19 6.01 -6.10
C THR A 201 -1.50 4.52 -6.10
N SER A 202 -2.18 4.02 -5.05
CA SER A 202 -2.61 2.63 -4.97
C SER A 202 -3.66 2.26 -6.02
N ALA A 203 -4.63 3.15 -6.28
CA ALA A 203 -5.61 2.95 -7.34
C ALA A 203 -4.96 2.88 -8.72
N ALA A 204 -4.02 3.78 -9.01
CA ALA A 204 -3.27 3.77 -10.25
C ALA A 204 -2.40 2.51 -10.40
N ALA A 205 -1.70 2.13 -9.35
CA ALA A 205 -0.87 0.92 -9.35
C ALA A 205 -1.72 -0.34 -9.56
N ALA A 206 -2.87 -0.45 -8.88
CA ALA A 206 -3.79 -1.57 -9.03
C ALA A 206 -4.34 -1.68 -10.45
N VAL A 207 -4.80 -0.57 -11.05
CA VAL A 207 -5.26 -0.54 -12.45
C VAL A 207 -4.14 -0.94 -13.40
N LEU A 208 -2.92 -0.46 -13.17
CA LEU A 208 -1.77 -0.75 -14.02
C LEU A 208 -1.13 -2.11 -13.73
N GLY A 209 -1.68 -2.95 -12.85
CA GLY A 209 -1.12 -4.28 -12.53
C GLY A 209 0.25 -4.22 -11.84
N MET A 210 0.55 -3.10 -11.16
CA MET A 210 1.76 -2.85 -10.39
C MET A 210 1.49 -3.20 -8.92
N VAL A 211 1.87 -4.39 -8.48
CA VAL A 211 1.83 -4.84 -7.08
C VAL A 211 3.22 -4.84 -6.47
N GLU A 212 3.29 -4.63 -5.16
CA GLU A 212 4.56 -4.68 -4.45
C GLU A 212 5.27 -6.05 -4.66
N PRO A 213 6.60 -6.05 -4.86
CA PRO A 213 7.38 -7.29 -4.93
C PRO A 213 7.06 -8.23 -3.77
N GLN A 214 7.12 -9.54 -4.01
CA GLN A 214 6.73 -10.61 -3.06
C GLN A 214 5.22 -10.80 -2.85
N ASN A 215 4.34 -10.00 -3.46
CA ASN A 215 2.91 -10.29 -3.51
C ASN A 215 2.52 -11.13 -4.75
N PRO A 216 1.42 -11.91 -4.69
CA PRO A 216 0.93 -12.68 -5.84
C PRO A 216 0.48 -11.75 -6.99
N THR A 217 0.79 -12.15 -8.23
CA THR A 217 0.50 -11.41 -9.48
C THR A 217 -0.45 -12.20 -10.39
N GLU A 218 -1.20 -13.15 -9.84
CA GLU A 218 -1.96 -14.15 -10.59
C GLU A 218 -3.39 -13.69 -10.94
N ASP A 219 -4.19 -14.59 -11.54
CA ASP A 219 -5.57 -14.34 -12.00
C ASP A 219 -6.55 -13.94 -10.88
N THR A 220 -6.15 -14.10 -9.62
CA THR A 220 -6.85 -13.63 -8.42
C THR A 220 -6.42 -12.23 -7.97
N SER A 221 -5.60 -11.52 -8.76
CA SER A 221 -5.14 -10.18 -8.39
C SER A 221 -6.26 -9.13 -8.45
N LEU A 222 -6.10 -8.07 -7.65
CA LEU A 222 -7.01 -6.92 -7.67
C LEU A 222 -7.15 -6.31 -9.09
N ALA A 223 -6.06 -6.30 -9.88
CA ALA A 223 -6.09 -5.83 -11.27
C ALA A 223 -7.08 -6.62 -12.14
N HIS A 224 -7.08 -7.96 -12.02
CA HIS A 224 -8.03 -8.83 -12.73
C HIS A 224 -9.49 -8.52 -12.39
N LYS A 225 -9.78 -8.19 -11.13
CA LYS A 225 -11.14 -7.79 -10.73
C LYS A 225 -11.53 -6.42 -11.26
N ILE A 226 -10.62 -5.46 -11.23
CA ILE A 226 -10.84 -4.13 -11.78
C ILE A 226 -11.15 -4.19 -13.29
N TRP A 227 -10.32 -4.89 -14.06
CA TRP A 227 -10.49 -4.95 -15.52
C TRP A 227 -11.61 -5.91 -15.96
N GLY A 228 -11.91 -6.94 -15.18
CA GLY A 228 -13.07 -7.81 -15.41
C GLY A 228 -14.40 -7.06 -15.39
N GLN A 229 -14.49 -5.98 -14.61
CA GLN A 229 -15.70 -5.14 -14.54
C GLN A 229 -15.78 -4.07 -15.65
N ARG A 230 -14.77 -3.93 -16.53
CA ARG A 230 -14.70 -2.87 -17.58
C ARG A 230 -15.96 -2.84 -18.48
N GLY A 231 -16.55 -3.99 -18.79
CA GLY A 231 -17.72 -4.09 -19.68
C GLY A 231 -19.04 -3.62 -19.05
N GLU A 232 -19.16 -3.68 -17.74
CA GLU A 232 -20.38 -3.32 -16.98
C GLU A 232 -20.43 -1.81 -16.67
N VAL A 233 -19.31 -1.12 -16.87
CA VAL A 233 -19.02 0.18 -16.28
C VAL A 233 -19.28 1.36 -17.25
N GLN A 234 -19.84 1.12 -18.43
CA GLN A 234 -19.88 2.10 -19.51
C GLN A 234 -20.80 3.32 -19.34
N VAL A 235 -21.65 3.43 -18.31
CA VAL A 235 -22.62 4.54 -18.27
C VAL A 235 -22.54 5.42 -17.02
N VAL A 236 -22.65 4.91 -15.79
CA VAL A 236 -22.50 5.70 -14.55
C VAL A 236 -22.02 4.82 -13.37
N GLY A 237 -21.53 3.60 -13.64
CA GLY A 237 -21.25 2.60 -12.61
C GLY A 237 -20.00 2.90 -11.79
N SER A 238 -20.11 2.81 -10.46
CA SER A 238 -18.97 2.55 -9.58
C SER A 238 -18.59 1.07 -9.68
N LEU A 239 -17.30 0.75 -9.54
CA LEU A 239 -16.88 -0.65 -9.38
C LEU A 239 -17.60 -1.29 -8.19
N ASP A 240 -17.90 -2.57 -8.30
CA ASP A 240 -18.53 -3.30 -7.19
C ASP A 240 -17.51 -3.46 -6.06
N ARG A 241 -17.69 -2.64 -5.02
CA ARG A 241 -16.88 -2.66 -3.81
C ARG A 241 -16.90 -4.01 -3.10
N SER A 242 -18.01 -4.74 -3.16
CA SER A 242 -18.17 -6.03 -2.47
C SER A 242 -17.34 -7.11 -3.15
N GLU A 243 -17.25 -7.07 -4.48
CA GLU A 243 -16.36 -7.94 -5.24
C GLU A 243 -14.89 -7.56 -5.09
N MET A 244 -14.57 -6.26 -4.99
CA MET A 244 -13.20 -5.78 -4.84
C MET A 244 -12.63 -6.00 -3.43
N ALA A 245 -13.44 -5.86 -2.39
CA ALA A 245 -12.98 -5.81 -1.00
C ALA A 245 -12.11 -7.02 -0.57
N PRO A 246 -12.44 -8.27 -0.91
CA PRO A 246 -11.59 -9.42 -0.57
C PRO A 246 -10.17 -9.31 -1.16
N TYR A 247 -10.06 -8.82 -2.39
CA TYR A 247 -8.79 -8.70 -3.13
C TYR A 247 -8.02 -7.42 -2.79
N ALA A 248 -8.72 -6.39 -2.31
CA ALA A 248 -8.12 -5.14 -1.84
C ALA A 248 -7.71 -5.19 -0.36
N SER A 249 -8.15 -6.19 0.42
CA SER A 249 -7.98 -6.24 1.88
C SER A 249 -6.54 -6.01 2.33
N ASP A 250 -5.56 -6.72 1.76
CA ASP A 250 -4.15 -6.57 2.13
C ASP A 250 -3.57 -5.19 1.73
N LEU A 251 -3.95 -4.67 0.57
CA LEU A 251 -3.58 -3.32 0.14
C LEU A 251 -4.16 -2.27 1.09
N CYS A 252 -5.43 -2.40 1.47
CA CYS A 252 -6.07 -1.53 2.45
C CYS A 252 -5.37 -1.58 3.80
N ARG A 253 -5.00 -2.77 4.31
CA ARG A 253 -4.23 -2.89 5.58
C ARG A 253 -2.91 -2.13 5.53
N ARG A 254 -2.20 -2.17 4.39
CA ARG A 254 -0.96 -1.41 4.17
C ARG A 254 -1.21 0.10 4.13
N ILE A 255 -2.28 0.55 3.45
CA ILE A 255 -2.69 1.96 3.43
C ILE A 255 -3.06 2.43 4.85
N VAL A 256 -3.80 1.64 5.63
CA VAL A 256 -4.13 1.97 7.02
C VAL A 256 -2.87 2.11 7.86
N ALA A 257 -1.95 1.15 7.78
CA ALA A 257 -0.68 1.22 8.49
C ALA A 257 0.12 2.48 8.11
N PHE A 258 0.20 2.80 6.81
CA PHE A 258 0.83 4.03 6.33
C PHE A 258 0.16 5.29 6.88
N ILE A 259 -1.17 5.38 6.84
CA ILE A 259 -1.92 6.54 7.36
C ILE A 259 -1.69 6.72 8.85
N ARG A 260 -1.69 5.63 9.63
CA ARG A 260 -1.49 5.69 11.08
C ARG A 260 -0.08 6.17 11.44
N HIS A 261 0.93 5.61 10.79
CA HIS A 261 2.33 5.88 11.10
C HIS A 261 2.91 7.05 10.29
N PHE A 262 2.09 7.74 9.50
CA PHE A 262 2.51 8.76 8.52
C PHE A 262 3.55 9.77 9.04
N TYR A 263 3.36 10.30 10.25
CA TYR A 263 4.27 11.29 10.82
C TYR A 263 5.57 10.66 11.34
N ASP A 264 5.48 9.47 11.94
CA ASP A 264 6.61 8.76 12.51
C ASP A 264 7.48 8.08 11.44
N LEU A 265 6.91 7.76 10.28
CA LEU A 265 7.64 7.15 9.15
C LEU A 265 8.85 7.98 8.71
N THR A 266 8.77 9.31 8.80
CA THR A 266 9.89 10.21 8.45
C THR A 266 11.09 10.11 9.39
N LEU A 267 10.90 9.52 10.56
CA LEU A 267 11.92 9.30 11.59
C LEU A 267 12.56 7.91 11.50
N ILE A 268 12.08 7.05 10.58
CA ILE A 268 12.58 5.70 10.41
C ILE A 268 13.60 5.69 9.27
N GLU A 269 14.85 5.45 9.60
CA GLU A 269 15.91 5.24 8.63
C GLU A 269 15.92 3.78 8.16
N VAL A 270 15.98 3.59 6.84
CA VAL A 270 15.95 2.26 6.22
C VAL A 270 17.28 1.97 5.55
N GLU A 271 17.94 0.90 5.97
CA GLU A 271 19.16 0.38 5.36
C GLU A 271 18.94 -1.05 4.84
N ARG A 272 19.51 -1.35 3.66
CA ARG A 272 19.54 -2.72 3.12
C ARG A 272 20.96 -3.27 3.10
N THR A 273 21.22 -4.30 3.88
CA THR A 273 22.57 -4.84 4.06
C THR A 273 22.60 -6.37 3.98
N ILE A 274 23.81 -6.92 3.88
CA ILE A 274 24.06 -8.35 4.06
C ILE A 274 24.51 -8.51 5.51
N ASP A 275 23.87 -9.42 6.25
CA ASP A 275 24.17 -9.70 7.65
C ASP A 275 23.93 -8.52 8.60
N GLY A 276 22.66 -8.10 8.66
CA GLY A 276 22.24 -6.99 9.51
C GLY A 276 22.30 -7.31 11.01
N HIS A 277 22.37 -8.59 11.39
CA HIS A 277 22.54 -8.97 12.80
C HIS A 277 23.91 -8.56 13.32
N ASP A 278 24.98 -8.98 12.64
CA ASP A 278 26.35 -8.68 13.05
C ASP A 278 26.64 -7.18 12.98
N LEU A 279 26.04 -6.47 12.01
CA LEU A 279 26.14 -5.01 11.92
C LEU A 279 25.56 -4.33 13.17
N LEU A 280 24.32 -4.67 13.55
CA LEU A 280 23.67 -4.07 14.72
C LEU A 280 24.42 -4.37 16.03
N LEU A 281 24.95 -5.59 16.19
CA LEU A 281 25.76 -5.93 17.36
C LEU A 281 27.02 -5.08 17.46
N LYS A 282 27.71 -4.83 16.34
CA LYS A 282 28.90 -3.95 16.28
C LYS A 282 28.57 -2.49 16.61
N GLU A 283 27.36 -2.05 16.27
CA GLU A 283 26.82 -0.71 16.59
C GLU A 283 26.30 -0.57 18.04
N GLY A 284 26.45 -1.62 18.87
CA GLY A 284 26.07 -1.60 20.28
C GLY A 284 24.59 -1.87 20.55
N PHE A 285 23.84 -2.38 19.57
CA PHE A 285 22.45 -2.78 19.74
C PHE A 285 22.34 -4.13 20.47
N GLY A 286 21.49 -4.18 21.49
CA GLY A 286 21.12 -5.41 22.19
C GLY A 286 19.78 -5.94 21.70
N ARG A 287 19.73 -7.24 21.37
CA ARG A 287 18.47 -7.92 21.01
C ARG A 287 17.49 -7.92 22.18
N ARG A 288 16.23 -7.62 21.91
CA ARG A 288 15.13 -7.62 22.90
C ARG A 288 14.12 -8.72 22.61
N GLU A 289 13.64 -8.78 21.39
CA GLU A 289 12.55 -9.67 20.98
C GLU A 289 12.84 -10.26 19.61
N ARG A 290 12.28 -11.44 19.33
CA ARG A 290 12.31 -12.05 17.99
C ARG A 290 11.00 -12.75 17.73
N VAL A 291 10.41 -12.45 16.59
CA VAL A 291 9.12 -12.95 16.13
C VAL A 291 9.29 -13.50 14.72
N GLU A 292 8.54 -14.53 14.40
CA GLU A 292 8.49 -15.09 13.06
C GLU A 292 7.11 -14.80 12.45
N PHE A 293 7.11 -14.22 11.25
CA PHE A 293 5.90 -14.00 10.46
C PHE A 293 5.81 -15.05 9.35
N PRO A 294 4.70 -15.81 9.28
CA PRO A 294 4.54 -16.87 8.28
C PRO A 294 4.33 -16.31 6.87
N VAL A 295 4.38 -17.20 5.89
CA VAL A 295 4.06 -16.92 4.49
C VAL A 295 2.68 -16.26 4.39
N GLY A 296 2.58 -15.22 3.56
CA GLY A 296 1.36 -14.45 3.32
C GLY A 296 1.19 -13.22 4.21
N VAL A 297 1.93 -13.10 5.32
CA VAL A 297 1.81 -11.94 6.23
C VAL A 297 2.65 -10.74 5.74
N LEU A 298 3.90 -11.02 5.36
CA LEU A 298 4.85 -10.05 4.78
C LEU A 298 5.26 -10.42 3.35
N GLY A 299 4.68 -11.46 2.75
CA GLY A 299 4.97 -11.86 1.36
C GLY A 299 5.08 -13.37 1.19
N LYS A 300 5.69 -13.82 0.08
CA LYS A 300 5.74 -15.24 -0.34
C LYS A 300 6.66 -16.16 0.49
N GLN A 301 7.34 -15.65 1.51
CA GLN A 301 8.28 -16.41 2.33
C GLN A 301 8.12 -16.05 3.80
N VAL A 302 8.69 -16.88 4.66
CA VAL A 302 8.75 -16.64 6.11
C VAL A 302 9.75 -15.51 6.38
N TYR A 303 9.37 -14.61 7.28
CA TYR A 303 10.24 -13.51 7.70
C TYR A 303 10.50 -13.59 9.20
N GLN A 304 11.75 -13.43 9.54
CA GLN A 304 12.20 -13.36 10.91
C GLN A 304 12.49 -11.92 11.29
N VAL A 305 11.78 -11.42 12.28
CA VAL A 305 11.85 -10.03 12.72
C VAL A 305 12.46 -10.00 14.11
N THR A 306 13.50 -9.20 14.30
CA THR A 306 14.19 -9.05 15.57
C THR A 306 14.23 -7.58 15.97
N VAL A 307 13.78 -7.29 17.18
CA VAL A 307 13.79 -5.94 17.76
C VAL A 307 15.05 -5.78 18.59
N TYR A 308 15.71 -4.64 18.43
CA TYR A 308 16.90 -4.25 19.15
C TYR A 308 16.72 -2.89 19.81
N VAL A 309 17.48 -2.67 20.88
CA VAL A 309 17.60 -1.37 21.54
C VAL A 309 19.08 -1.08 21.77
N GLN A 310 19.52 0.11 21.39
CA GLN A 310 20.89 0.57 21.64
C GLN A 310 21.08 0.86 23.12
N LYS A 311 22.18 0.37 23.71
CA LYS A 311 22.39 0.43 25.17
C LYS A 311 22.54 1.87 25.71
N GLU A 312 23.15 2.76 24.94
CA GLU A 312 23.55 4.10 25.41
C GLU A 312 23.03 5.26 24.53
N GLY A 313 22.30 4.97 23.45
CA GLY A 313 21.99 5.96 22.40
C GLY A 313 20.52 6.32 22.20
N GLY A 314 19.58 5.74 22.97
CA GLY A 314 18.15 6.07 22.84
C GLY A 314 17.52 5.69 21.50
N LEU A 315 18.16 4.79 20.73
CA LEU A 315 17.67 4.30 19.45
C LEU A 315 17.15 2.87 19.55
N GLY A 316 16.08 2.60 18.82
CA GLY A 316 15.59 1.26 18.51
C GLY A 316 16.01 0.85 17.11
N ALA A 317 16.07 -0.45 16.88
CA ALA A 317 16.18 -0.99 15.53
C ALA A 317 15.31 -2.24 15.34
N ILE A 318 14.73 -2.39 14.15
CA ILE A 318 14.07 -3.61 13.70
C ILE A 318 14.88 -4.18 12.55
N LEU A 319 15.35 -5.41 12.70
CA LEU A 319 15.91 -6.21 11.61
C LEU A 319 14.81 -7.15 11.12
N TYR A 320 14.55 -7.21 9.83
CA TYR A 320 13.78 -8.33 9.28
C TYR A 320 14.52 -9.04 8.15
N HIS A 321 14.63 -10.35 8.31
CA HIS A 321 15.40 -11.27 7.48
C HIS A 321 14.47 -12.29 6.80
N PRO A 322 14.58 -12.51 5.48
CA PRO A 322 13.85 -13.55 4.79
C PRO A 322 14.48 -14.94 5.03
N VAL A 323 13.71 -15.86 5.60
CA VAL A 323 14.23 -17.21 5.92
C VAL A 323 14.44 -18.02 4.64
N GLY A 324 15.64 -18.59 4.48
CA GLY A 324 15.95 -19.56 3.43
C GLY A 324 16.31 -18.97 2.06
N ASN A 325 16.42 -17.65 1.93
CA ASN A 325 16.82 -16.99 0.68
C ASN A 325 18.00 -16.03 0.90
N SER A 326 19.22 -16.55 0.75
CA SER A 326 20.47 -15.81 0.96
C SER A 326 20.75 -14.69 -0.04
N MET A 327 19.97 -14.59 -1.13
CA MET A 327 20.14 -13.56 -2.15
C MET A 327 19.41 -12.26 -1.80
N LEU A 328 18.48 -12.30 -0.86
CA LEU A 328 17.75 -11.12 -0.41
C LEU A 328 18.48 -10.46 0.75
N LYS A 329 18.66 -9.14 0.64
CA LYS A 329 19.27 -8.32 1.68
C LYS A 329 18.33 -8.19 2.89
N ASP A 330 18.95 -8.10 4.05
CA ASP A 330 18.29 -7.69 5.28
C ASP A 330 17.82 -6.26 5.18
N TRP A 331 16.72 -5.97 5.85
CA TRP A 331 16.28 -4.60 6.07
C TRP A 331 16.46 -4.26 7.54
N ILE A 332 17.17 -3.16 7.79
CA ILE A 332 17.33 -2.57 9.10
C ILE A 332 16.52 -1.27 9.11
N LEU A 333 15.59 -1.17 10.06
CA LEU A 333 14.87 0.05 10.36
C LEU A 333 15.42 0.63 11.65
N ARG A 334 16.07 1.79 11.62
CA ARG A 334 16.55 2.50 12.81
C ARG A 334 15.61 3.66 13.13
N TYR A 335 15.33 3.88 14.41
CA TYR A 335 14.36 4.89 14.84
C TYR A 335 14.61 5.39 16.27
N PRO A 336 14.21 6.62 16.60
CA PRO A 336 14.10 7.08 17.99
C PRO A 336 13.13 6.23 18.80
N LEU A 337 13.41 5.95 20.07
CA LEU A 337 12.57 5.05 20.88
C LEU A 337 11.09 5.50 20.97
N GLU A 338 10.81 6.80 20.91
CA GLU A 338 9.43 7.30 20.90
C GLU A 338 8.59 6.77 19.73
N VAL A 339 9.20 6.45 18.57
CA VAL A 339 8.48 5.95 17.39
C VAL A 339 7.76 4.65 17.72
N TYR A 340 8.43 3.70 18.38
CA TYR A 340 7.82 2.42 18.72
C TYR A 340 6.76 2.58 19.82
N SER A 341 7.00 3.42 20.82
CA SER A 341 6.02 3.72 21.87
C SER A 341 4.77 4.43 21.33
N ASN A 342 4.93 5.34 20.38
CA ASN A 342 3.80 5.99 19.69
C ASN A 342 3.06 5.01 18.80
N ALA A 343 3.77 4.14 18.10
CA ALA A 343 3.18 3.11 17.25
C ALA A 343 2.28 2.15 18.06
N LEU A 344 2.74 1.71 19.24
CA LEU A 344 1.94 0.85 20.15
C LEU A 344 0.60 1.51 20.50
N LYS A 345 0.62 2.80 20.85
CA LYS A 345 -0.59 3.58 21.17
C LYS A 345 -1.48 3.78 19.95
N ASN A 346 -0.89 4.11 18.80
CA ASN A 346 -1.63 4.36 17.56
C ASN A 346 -2.33 3.10 17.04
N ASP A 347 -1.68 1.93 17.16
CA ASP A 347 -2.23 0.66 16.70
C ASP A 347 -3.19 0.00 17.70
N SER A 348 -3.17 0.42 18.97
CA SER A 348 -4.11 -0.07 19.97
C SER A 348 -5.54 0.42 19.75
N CYS A 349 -5.74 1.57 19.09
CA CYS A 349 -7.07 2.14 18.83
C CYS A 349 -7.90 2.29 20.12
N SER A 350 -7.28 2.78 21.19
CA SER A 350 -7.84 2.86 22.56
C SER A 350 -8.15 1.51 23.21
N SER A 351 -7.67 0.41 22.63
CA SER A 351 -7.65 -0.94 23.22
C SER A 351 -6.29 -1.26 23.85
N MET A 352 -6.08 -2.52 24.22
CA MET A 352 -4.80 -3.03 24.69
C MET A 352 -3.75 -3.05 23.58
N GLU A 353 -2.55 -2.60 23.89
CA GLU A 353 -1.39 -2.64 22.98
C GLU A 353 -1.03 -4.07 22.58
N ASP A 354 -0.57 -4.25 21.34
CA ASP A 354 -0.13 -5.54 20.80
C ASP A 354 1.20 -5.34 20.05
N PRO A 355 2.34 -5.77 20.65
CA PRO A 355 3.67 -5.61 20.04
C PRO A 355 3.81 -6.27 18.67
N ASN A 356 3.18 -7.43 18.45
CA ASN A 356 3.29 -8.18 17.20
C ASN A 356 2.53 -7.48 16.07
N VAL A 357 1.31 -7.01 16.36
CA VAL A 357 0.51 -6.20 15.42
C VAL A 357 1.23 -4.90 15.09
N THR A 358 1.82 -4.25 16.09
CA THR A 358 2.55 -2.99 15.93
C THR A 358 3.79 -3.17 15.06
N LEU A 359 4.59 -4.21 15.32
CA LEU A 359 5.74 -4.56 14.47
C LEU A 359 5.32 -4.82 13.02
N LEU A 360 4.24 -5.58 12.83
CA LEU A 360 3.70 -5.85 11.50
C LEU A 360 3.25 -4.56 10.79
N ASN A 361 2.58 -3.64 11.48
CA ASN A 361 2.11 -2.39 10.89
C ASN A 361 3.26 -1.43 10.56
N ILE A 362 4.30 -1.33 11.39
CA ILE A 362 5.51 -0.54 11.05
C ILE A 362 6.14 -1.09 9.77
N LEU A 363 6.34 -2.41 9.67
CA LEU A 363 6.91 -3.05 8.49
C LEU A 363 6.05 -2.84 7.24
N ARG A 364 4.72 -2.96 7.37
CA ARG A 364 3.77 -2.67 6.28
C ARG A 364 3.85 -1.21 5.84
N ALA A 365 3.87 -0.28 6.79
CA ALA A 365 3.89 1.15 6.51
C ALA A 365 5.17 1.58 5.76
N VAL A 366 6.34 1.12 6.23
CA VAL A 366 7.64 1.44 5.61
C VAL A 366 7.74 0.83 4.21
N ARG A 367 7.35 -0.44 4.05
CA ARG A 367 7.37 -1.08 2.74
C ARG A 367 6.39 -0.45 1.77
N PHE A 368 5.20 -0.11 2.24
CA PHE A 368 4.21 0.60 1.45
C PHE A 368 4.72 1.98 1.02
N GLN A 369 5.39 2.73 1.90
CA GLN A 369 6.01 4.00 1.54
C GLN A 369 7.06 3.83 0.44
N ALA A 370 8.00 2.90 0.60
CA ALA A 370 9.03 2.63 -0.40
C ALA A 370 8.43 2.22 -1.76
N TRP A 371 7.38 1.38 -1.74
CA TRP A 371 6.63 1.00 -2.93
C TRP A 371 5.90 2.20 -3.55
N MET A 372 5.21 3.02 -2.75
CA MET A 372 4.49 4.21 -3.22
C MET A 372 5.45 5.20 -3.89
N GLU A 373 6.61 5.45 -3.30
CA GLU A 373 7.66 6.30 -3.88
C GLU A 373 8.18 5.75 -5.21
N ARG A 374 8.28 4.42 -5.33
CA ARG A 374 8.65 3.76 -6.59
C ARG A 374 7.57 3.96 -7.66
N ILE A 375 6.29 3.79 -7.32
CA ILE A 375 5.17 4.03 -8.25
C ILE A 375 5.12 5.50 -8.66
N LEU A 376 5.27 6.44 -7.71
CA LEU A 376 5.28 7.88 -7.99
C LEU A 376 6.42 8.27 -8.92
N ARG A 377 7.61 7.66 -8.78
CA ARG A 377 8.72 7.86 -9.72
C ARG A 377 8.35 7.46 -11.15
N ILE A 378 7.67 6.33 -11.33
CA ILE A 378 7.26 5.82 -12.65
C ILE A 378 6.08 6.62 -13.23
N THR A 379 5.16 7.08 -12.38
CA THR A 379 3.88 7.70 -12.78
C THR A 379 3.85 9.22 -12.67
N ARG A 380 5.00 9.86 -12.39
CA ARG A 380 5.14 11.27 -11.97
C ARG A 380 4.39 12.29 -12.81
N ASN A 381 4.23 12.05 -14.11
CA ASN A 381 3.62 12.97 -15.06
C ASN A 381 2.19 12.58 -15.47
N SER A 382 1.62 11.54 -14.85
CA SER A 382 0.39 10.89 -15.35
C SER A 382 -0.74 10.82 -14.34
N LEU A 383 -0.42 10.87 -13.03
CA LEU A 383 -1.46 10.86 -12.00
C LEU A 383 -2.11 12.24 -11.88
N PRO A 384 -3.42 12.32 -11.64
CA PRO A 384 -4.06 13.57 -11.30
C PRO A 384 -3.44 14.09 -10.00
N GLY A 385 -2.78 15.25 -10.06
CA GLY A 385 -2.40 15.99 -8.86
C GLY A 385 -3.64 16.21 -7.98
N GLY A 386 -3.49 15.98 -6.67
CA GLY A 386 -4.57 16.30 -5.72
C GLY A 386 -4.98 17.76 -5.88
N MET A 387 -6.30 17.98 -5.97
CA MET A 387 -6.90 19.32 -6.10
C MET A 387 -6.51 20.25 -4.96
#